data_AF-A0A2K2U8Q1-F1
#
_entry.id   AF-A0A2K2U8Q1-F1
#
_cell.length_a   1.000
_cell.length_b   1.000
_cell.length_c   1.000
_cell.angle_alpha   90.00
_cell.angle_beta   90.00
_cell.angle_gamma   90.00
#
_symmetry.space_group_name_H-M   'P 1'
#
loop_
_entity.id
_entity.type
_entity.pdbx_description
1 polymer ?
#
loop_
_entity_poly.entity_id
_entity_poly.type
_entity_poly.pdbx_seq_one_letter_code
_entity_poly.pdbx_strand_id
1 'polypeptide(L)'
;MCLGRGGVCTIHWLSFSRNFGKESALLAGLRAASGDYIATMDADLQDPPVLLPQMYDILLECECDNVATYRTNRKGEPRIRSFFARAFYPYKQSF
;
A
#
# COMPACT_ATOMS: atom_id res chain seq x y z
N MET A 1 -9.22 -0.71 5.55
CA MET A 1 -9.27 -1.53 6.78
C MET A 1 -8.87 -0.62 7.93
N CYS A 2 -9.66 -0.53 9.01
CA CYS A 2 -9.34 0.31 10.16
C CYS A 2 -8.44 -0.47 11.12
N LEU A 3 -7.24 0.03 11.40
CA LEU A 3 -6.25 -0.61 12.28
C LEU A 3 -6.23 0.15 13.61
N GLY A 4 -7.09 -0.24 14.55
CA GLY A 4 -7.14 0.32 15.91
C GLY A 4 -7.42 -0.79 16.94
N ARG A 5 -6.60 -0.86 18.00
CA ARG A 5 -6.73 -1.83 19.09
C ARG A 5 -8.00 -1.56 19.90
N GLY A 6 -9.10 -2.24 19.55
CA GLY A 6 -10.28 -2.37 20.40
C GLY A 6 -11.59 -2.03 19.69
N GLY A 7 -12.38 -3.06 19.38
CA GLY A 7 -13.83 -2.95 19.21
C GLY A 7 -14.36 -2.97 17.77
N VAL A 8 -15.09 -4.06 17.46
CA VAL A 8 -16.02 -4.25 16.33
C VAL A 8 -15.39 -4.33 14.93
N CYS A 9 -15.52 -5.49 14.29
CA CYS A 9 -15.20 -5.64 12.86
C CYS A 9 -16.36 -5.07 12.04
N THR A 10 -16.30 -3.79 11.73
CA THR A 10 -17.30 -3.09 10.92
C THR A 10 -16.93 -3.21 9.45
N ILE A 11 -17.76 -3.91 8.67
CA ILE A 11 -17.61 -4.02 7.23
C ILE A 11 -18.44 -2.91 6.57
N HIS A 12 -17.77 -2.06 5.79
CA HIS A 12 -18.40 -1.04 4.96
C HIS A 12 -18.08 -1.31 3.49
N TRP A 13 -19.06 -1.13 2.60
CA TRP A 13 -18.88 -1.26 1.16
C TRP A 13 -19.49 -0.06 0.43
N LEU A 14 -18.91 0.26 -0.73
CA LEU A 14 -19.42 1.29 -1.64
C LEU A 14 -19.80 0.62 -2.95
N SER A 15 -21.04 0.83 -3.40
CA SER A 15 -21.51 0.35 -4.69
C SER A 15 -21.54 1.49 -5.69
N PHE A 16 -20.89 1.30 -6.84
CA PHE A 16 -20.87 2.27 -7.92
C PHE A 16 -21.98 1.98 -8.92
N SER A 17 -22.56 3.03 -9.50
CA SER A 17 -23.58 2.89 -10.56
C SER A 17 -23.04 2.24 -11.84
N ARG A 18 -21.72 2.26 -12.05
CA ARG A 18 -21.01 1.62 -13.18
C ARG A 18 -19.55 1.36 -12.82
N ASN A 19 -18.80 0.69 -13.69
CA ASN A 19 -17.36 0.52 -13.53
C ASN A 19 -16.62 1.84 -13.84
N PHE A 20 -15.96 2.43 -12.85
CA PHE A 20 -15.15 3.66 -12.98
C PHE A 20 -13.63 3.38 -12.96
N GLY A 21 -13.22 2.12 -12.91
CA GLY A 21 -11.82 1.71 -12.80
C GLY A 21 -11.26 1.67 -11.38
N LYS A 22 -10.07 1.08 -11.24
CA LYS A 22 -9.40 0.80 -9.95
C LYS A 22 -9.10 2.08 -9.16
N GLU A 23 -8.56 3.10 -9.82
CA GLU A 23 -8.15 4.35 -9.16
C GLU A 23 -9.35 5.12 -8.58
N SER A 24 -10.45 5.18 -9.34
CA SER A 24 -11.70 5.79 -8.88
C SER A 24 -12.26 5.08 -7.65
N ALA A 25 -12.21 3.74 -7.64
CA ALA A 25 -12.65 2.94 -6.51
C ALA A 25 -11.74 3.13 -5.28
N LEU A 26 -10.43 3.19 -5.50
CA LEU A 26 -9.44 3.47 -4.45
C LEU A 26 -9.68 4.85 -3.82
N LEU A 27 -9.83 5.89 -4.63
CA LEU A 27 -10.07 7.25 -4.14
C LEU A 27 -11.37 7.35 -3.34
N ALA A 28 -12.45 6.72 -3.82
CA ALA A 28 -13.72 6.68 -3.11
C ALA A 28 -13.60 5.96 -1.75
N GLY A 29 -12.86 4.83 -1.72
CA GLY A 29 -12.56 4.12 -0.48
C GLY A 29 -11.74 4.97 0.50
N LEU A 30 -10.72 5.68 0.02
CA LEU A 30 -9.92 6.60 0.83
C LEU A 30 -10.75 7.75 1.41
N ARG A 31 -11.68 8.31 0.63
CA ARG A 31 -12.59 9.37 1.10
C ARG A 31 -13.59 8.89 2.15
N ALA A 32 -13.99 7.62 2.10
CA ALA A 32 -14.94 7.03 3.05
C ALA A 32 -14.26 6.46 4.30
N ALA A 33 -12.94 6.24 4.27
CA ALA A 33 -12.19 5.75 5.41
C ALA A 33 -12.07 6.84 6.48
N SER A 34 -12.36 6.48 7.73
CA SER A 34 -12.35 7.40 8.89
C SER A 34 -11.32 7.03 9.95
N GLY A 35 -10.42 6.09 9.67
CA GLY A 35 -9.39 5.67 10.62
C GLY A 35 -8.16 6.59 10.58
N ASP A 36 -7.45 6.68 11.69
CA ASP A 36 -6.20 7.46 11.81
C ASP A 36 -5.11 6.90 10.88
N TYR A 37 -5.11 5.58 10.70
CA TYR A 37 -4.20 4.88 9.79
C TYR A 37 -5.02 4.12 8.74
N ILE A 38 -4.65 4.32 7.48
CA ILE A 38 -5.33 3.73 6.34
C ILE A 38 -4.36 2.81 5.60
N ALA A 39 -4.72 1.53 5.52
CA ALA A 39 -4.01 0.57 4.69
C ALA A 39 -4.87 0.15 3.48
N THR A 40 -4.21 0.00 2.34
CA THR A 40 -4.79 -0.46 1.08
C THR A 40 -4.20 -1.81 0.70
N MET A 41 -5.04 -2.74 0.25
CA MET A 41 -4.65 -4.10 -0.12
C MET A 41 -5.53 -4.58 -1.29
N ASP A 42 -4.93 -5.31 -2.23
CA ASP A 42 -5.68 -5.96 -3.31
C ASP A 42 -6.43 -7.20 -2.78
N ALA A 43 -7.63 -7.43 -3.30
CA ALA A 43 -8.51 -8.52 -2.86
C ALA A 43 -8.05 -9.92 -3.34
N ASP A 44 -6.98 -10.00 -4.12
CA ASP A 44 -6.47 -11.21 -4.76
C ASP A 44 -5.46 -12.01 -3.91
N LEU A 45 -5.31 -11.66 -2.62
CA LEU A 45 -4.44 -12.31 -1.63
C LEU A 45 -2.98 -12.46 -2.10
N GLN A 46 -2.55 -11.67 -3.07
CA GLN A 46 -1.18 -11.66 -3.57
C GLN A 46 -0.18 -11.19 -2.51
N ASP A 47 -0.63 -10.37 -1.57
CA ASP A 47 0.13 -9.92 -0.40
C ASP A 47 -0.56 -10.42 0.88
N PRO A 48 0.14 -11.16 1.76
CA PRO A 48 -0.49 -11.77 2.92
C PRO A 48 -0.88 -10.69 3.95
N PRO A 49 -2.08 -10.77 4.55
CA PRO A 49 -2.57 -9.73 5.48
C PRO A 49 -1.79 -9.63 6.78
N VAL A 50 -0.96 -10.63 7.10
CA VAL A 50 -0.01 -10.62 8.22
C VAL A 50 1.04 -9.51 8.11
N LEU A 51 1.22 -8.92 6.92
CA LEU A 51 2.13 -7.79 6.73
C LEU A 51 1.56 -6.47 7.25
N LEU A 52 0.22 -6.32 7.35
CA LEU A 52 -0.39 -5.07 7.79
C LEU A 52 0.01 -4.68 9.23
N PRO A 53 -0.01 -5.61 10.22
CA PRO A 53 0.51 -5.30 11.55
C PRO A 53 1.98 -4.89 11.55
N GLN A 54 2.83 -5.56 10.75
CA GLN A 54 4.25 -5.22 10.67
C GLN A 54 4.47 -3.82 10.09
N MET A 55 3.71 -3.45 9.05
CA MET A 55 3.75 -2.11 8.47
C MET A 55 3.30 -1.05 9.48
N TYR A 56 2.28 -1.35 10.29
CA TYR A 56 1.78 -0.47 11.34
C TYR A 56 2.83 -0.26 12.44
N ASP A 57 3.48 -1.33 12.91
CA ASP A 57 4.54 -1.24 13.92
C ASP A 57 5.72 -0.39 13.41
N ILE A 58 6.15 -0.60 12.15
CA ILE A 58 7.20 0.22 11.52
C ILE A 58 6.81 1.70 11.48
N LEU A 59 5.54 2.00 11.16
CA LEU A 59 5.03 3.37 11.08
C LEU A 59 4.99 4.05 12.45
N LEU A 60 4.81 3.29 13.53
CA LEU A 60 4.89 3.81 14.90
C LEU A 60 6.33 4.01 15.39
N GLU A 61 7.25 3.13 15.00
CA GLU A 61 8.64 3.16 15.45
C GLU A 61 9.50 4.16 14.67
N CYS A 62 9.22 4.33 13.38
CA CYS A 62 9.95 5.26 12.52
C CYS A 62 9.16 6.57 12.35
N GLU A 63 9.85 7.70 12.28
CA GLU A 63 9.25 8.98 11.84
C GLU A 63 8.98 8.95 10.33
N CYS A 64 8.03 8.11 9.90
CA CYS A 64 7.69 7.88 8.50
C CYS A 64 6.20 8.16 8.26
N ASP A 65 5.89 8.97 7.26
CA ASP A 65 4.49 9.24 6.87
C ASP A 65 3.85 8.08 6.11
N ASN A 66 4.66 7.20 5.50
CA ASN A 66 4.19 6.07 4.71
C ASN A 66 5.08 4.83 4.83
N VAL A 67 4.46 3.67 4.71
CA VAL A 67 5.15 2.37 4.66
C VAL A 67 4.53 1.56 3.52
N ALA A 68 5.38 0.96 2.70
CA ALA A 68 4.96 0.12 1.57
C ALA A 68 5.73 -1.19 1.56
N THR A 69 5.06 -2.27 1.18
CA THR A 69 5.70 -3.56 0.93
C THR A 69 6.34 -3.55 -0.45
N TYR A 70 7.51 -4.19 -0.57
CA TYR A 70 8.17 -4.37 -1.85
C TYR A 70 8.58 -5.83 -2.02
N ARG A 71 8.38 -6.37 -3.23
CA ARG A 71 8.80 -7.74 -3.56
C ARG A 71 10.30 -7.73 -3.86
N THR A 72 11.09 -8.35 -2.98
CA THR A 72 12.55 -8.49 -3.08
C THR A 72 13.01 -9.48 -4.15
N ASN A 73 12.21 -10.50 -4.44
CA ASN A 73 12.65 -11.63 -5.25
C ASN A 73 12.15 -11.52 -6.70
N ARG A 74 12.98 -10.93 -7.57
CA ARG A 74 12.89 -11.06 -9.03
C ARG A 74 14.07 -11.88 -9.55
N LYS A 75 14.14 -13.16 -9.18
CA LYS A 75 15.05 -14.11 -9.86
C LYS A 75 14.66 -14.19 -11.35
N GLY A 76 15.34 -13.44 -12.21
CA GLY A 76 15.23 -13.57 -13.67
C GLY A 76 15.00 -12.29 -14.50
N GLU A 77 15.21 -11.07 -13.98
CA GLU A 77 15.04 -9.88 -14.84
C GLU A 77 16.20 -9.67 -15.83
N PRO A 78 15.92 -9.42 -17.12
CA PRO A 78 16.95 -9.18 -18.14
C PRO A 78 17.72 -7.87 -17.87
N ARG A 79 19.04 -7.90 -18.08
CA ARG A 79 20.01 -6.82 -17.86
C ARG A 79 19.62 -5.44 -18.44
N ILE A 80 18.73 -5.40 -19.42
CA ILE A 80 18.24 -4.18 -20.08
C ILE A 80 17.39 -3.31 -19.13
N ARG A 81 16.64 -3.91 -18.20
CA ARG A 81 15.79 -3.15 -17.26
C ARG A 81 16.61 -2.44 -16.18
N SER A 82 17.75 -3.01 -15.80
CA SER A 82 18.70 -2.41 -14.85
C SER A 82 19.38 -1.15 -15.40
N PHE A 83 19.54 -1.03 -16.73
CA PHE A 83 20.12 0.16 -17.36
C PHE A 83 19.18 1.37 -17.29
N PHE A 84 17.90 1.19 -17.60
CA PHE A 84 16.90 2.27 -17.51
C PHE A 84 16.62 2.70 -16.06
N ALA A 85 16.61 1.75 -15.12
CA ALA A 85 16.44 2.07 -13.69
C ALA A 85 17.58 2.96 -13.16
N ARG A 86 18.81 2.77 -13.67
CA ARG A 86 19.99 3.56 -13.27
C ARG A 86 20.02 4.95 -13.91
N ALA A 87 19.38 5.12 -15.07
CA ALA A 87 19.24 6.43 -15.73
C ALA A 87 18.16 7.32 -15.07
N PHE A 88 17.21 6.72 -14.34
CA PHE A 88 16.11 7.45 -13.70
C PHE A 88 16.48 8.08 -12.33
N TYR A 89 17.61 7.69 -11.73
CA TYR A 89 18.08 8.22 -10.44
C TYR A 89 19.49 8.82 -10.52
N PRO A 90 19.68 10.00 -11.14
CA PRO A 90 20.94 10.72 -11.03
C PRO A 90 21.11 11.45 -9.67
N TYR A 91 20.05 11.65 -8.89
CA TYR A 91 20.10 12.39 -7.62
C TYR A 91 19.44 11.62 -6.47
N LYS A 92 20.13 10.60 -5.96
CA LYS A 92 20.04 10.30 -4.52
C LYS A 92 21.17 11.08 -3.84
N GLN A 93 20.90 12.34 -3.51
CA GLN A 93 21.76 13.16 -2.66
C GLN A 93 21.12 13.20 -1.27
N SER A 94 21.98 12.99 -0.28
CA SER A 94 21.74 12.80 1.15
C SER A 94 20.64 13.65 1.77
N PHE A 95 19.71 12.99 2.47
CA PHE A 95 19.20 13.39 3.78
C PHE A 95 18.97 12.12 4.59
#